data_AF-A0A525VRE8-F1
#
_entry.id   AF-A0A525VRE8-F1
#
_cell.length_a   1.000
_cell.length_b   1.000
_cell.length_c   1.000
_cell.angle_alpha   90.00
_cell.angle_beta   90.00
_cell.angle_gamma   90.00
#
_symmetry.space_group_name_H-M   'P 1'
#
loop_
_entity.id
_entity.type
_entity.pdbx_description
1 polymer ?
#
loop_
_entity_poly.entity_id
_entity_poly.type
_entity_poly.pdbx_seq_one_letter_code
_entity_poly.pdbx_strand_id
1 'polypeptide(L)'
;MRSIVSCLVTLLCLGTTTAFATASEPTTDEQKTVYALGLAISQSLGTFSLSEAELDLVKSGITDGVLKKTPKVDLQTFGPKIQQLQQARASAVADAEKKAGAAFLTKAATESGAKKTESGAILTTIKEGKGATPKVTDTVKVHYHG
;
A
#
# COMPACT_ATOMS: atom_id res chain seq x y z
N MET A 1 -45.25 24.40 59.08
CA MET A 1 -46.24 23.43 58.57
C MET A 1 -45.56 22.57 57.50
N ARG A 2 -45.46 21.24 57.74
CA ARG A 2 -45.56 20.07 56.81
C ARG A 2 -44.82 20.18 55.45
N SER A 3 -43.94 19.29 54.96
CA SER A 3 -43.53 17.89 55.23
C SER A 3 -42.20 17.63 54.45
N ILE A 4 -41.19 16.95 55.01
CA ILE A 4 -40.74 15.56 54.71
C ILE A 4 -40.80 15.16 53.21
N VAL A 5 -39.66 14.78 52.61
CA VAL A 5 -39.39 13.45 51.98
C VAL A 5 -37.91 13.36 51.56
N SER A 6 -37.26 12.32 52.07
CA SER A 6 -35.95 11.78 51.71
C SER A 6 -35.99 11.13 50.33
N CYS A 7 -34.99 11.34 49.47
CA CYS A 7 -34.74 10.42 48.36
C CYS A 7 -33.26 10.41 47.95
N LEU A 8 -32.56 9.47 48.57
CA LEU A 8 -31.31 8.86 48.14
C LEU A 8 -31.45 8.35 46.69
N VAL A 9 -30.70 8.90 45.73
CA VAL A 9 -30.39 8.23 44.45
C VAL A 9 -28.94 8.52 44.07
N THR A 10 -28.08 7.57 44.39
CA THR A 10 -26.76 7.36 43.80
C THR A 10 -26.89 7.21 42.29
N LEU A 11 -26.45 8.22 41.52
CA LEU A 11 -26.29 8.12 40.08
C LEU A 11 -24.90 7.56 39.78
N LEU A 12 -24.85 6.25 39.61
CA LEU A 12 -23.73 5.46 39.13
C LEU A 12 -23.37 5.91 37.71
N CYS A 13 -22.29 6.68 37.56
CA CYS A 13 -21.67 6.94 36.27
C CYS A 13 -21.17 5.61 35.69
N LEU A 14 -21.96 5.00 34.80
CA LEU A 14 -21.48 3.98 33.86
C LEU A 14 -20.51 4.66 32.89
N GLY A 15 -19.27 4.80 33.31
CA GLY A 15 -18.15 5.01 32.40
C GLY A 15 -17.97 3.73 31.59
N THR A 16 -18.56 3.67 30.41
CA THR A 16 -18.17 2.70 29.38
C THR A 16 -16.74 3.04 28.96
N THR A 17 -15.77 2.46 29.65
CA THR A 17 -14.39 2.43 29.18
C THR A 17 -14.36 1.56 27.92
N THR A 18 -14.37 2.20 26.75
CA THR A 18 -13.90 1.57 25.52
C THR A 18 -12.46 1.17 25.75
N ALA A 19 -12.24 -0.10 26.11
CA ALA A 19 -10.93 -0.69 26.12
C ALA A 19 -10.44 -0.71 24.68
N PHE A 20 -9.63 0.28 24.32
CA PHE A 20 -8.75 0.18 23.18
C PHE A 20 -7.81 -0.98 23.47
N ALA A 21 -8.12 -2.16 22.92
CA ALA A 21 -7.24 -3.30 22.98
C ALA A 21 -6.00 -2.94 22.16
N THR A 22 -4.96 -2.49 22.85
CA THR A 22 -3.61 -2.42 22.31
C THR A 22 -3.21 -3.85 21.95
N ALA A 23 -2.97 -4.11 20.66
CA ALA A 23 -2.38 -5.38 20.25
C ALA A 23 -1.02 -5.52 20.94
N SER A 24 -0.87 -6.51 21.81
CA SER A 24 0.40 -6.75 22.52
C SER A 24 1.51 -7.04 21.51
N GLU A 25 2.71 -6.50 21.78
CA GLU A 25 3.90 -6.83 20.99
C GLU A 25 4.15 -8.35 21.01
N PRO A 26 4.50 -8.97 19.86
CA PRO A 26 4.79 -10.40 19.80
C PRO A 26 6.11 -10.70 20.51
N THR A 27 6.03 -11.28 21.70
CA THR A 27 7.18 -11.56 22.57
C THR A 27 7.70 -12.99 22.44
N THR A 28 6.79 -13.96 22.29
CA THR A 28 7.15 -15.38 22.11
C THR A 28 7.38 -15.73 20.65
N ASP A 29 8.13 -16.81 20.39
CA ASP A 29 8.38 -17.28 19.01
C ASP A 29 7.10 -17.65 18.27
N GLU A 30 6.12 -18.22 18.99
CA GLU A 30 4.79 -18.49 18.45
C GLU A 30 4.07 -17.19 18.05
N GLN A 31 4.05 -16.18 18.92
CA GLN A 31 3.44 -14.88 18.62
C GLN A 31 4.11 -14.20 17.44
N LYS A 32 5.45 -14.25 17.35
CA LYS A 32 6.20 -13.70 16.20
C LYS A 32 5.87 -14.43 14.91
N THR A 33 5.69 -15.75 14.96
CA THR A 33 5.30 -16.55 13.79
C THR A 33 3.90 -16.15 13.29
N VAL A 34 2.94 -15.94 14.21
CA VAL A 34 1.60 -15.44 13.85
C VAL A 34 1.65 -14.01 13.32
N TYR A 35 2.50 -13.14 13.89
CA TYR A 35 2.71 -11.79 13.36
C TYR A 35 3.31 -11.82 11.95
N ALA A 36 4.30 -12.69 11.70
CA ALA A 36 4.90 -12.90 10.39
C ALA A 36 3.90 -13.42 9.35
N LEU A 37 2.92 -14.25 9.75
CA LEU A 37 1.80 -14.62 8.89
C LEU A 37 0.98 -13.39 8.44
N GLY A 38 0.73 -12.45 9.36
CA GLY A 38 0.09 -11.17 9.03
C GLY A 38 0.91 -10.34 8.03
N LEU A 39 2.24 -10.29 8.20
CA LEU A 39 3.14 -9.64 7.24
C LEU A 39 3.13 -10.33 5.87
N ALA A 40 3.04 -11.66 5.83
CA ALA A 40 2.94 -12.38 4.56
C ALA A 40 1.61 -12.06 3.83
N ILE A 41 0.50 -11.95 4.56
CA ILE A 41 -0.79 -11.54 4.00
C ILE A 41 -0.71 -10.10 3.48
N SER A 42 -0.04 -9.19 4.20
CA SER A 42 0.05 -7.77 3.80
C SER A 42 0.74 -7.57 2.45
N GLN A 43 1.67 -8.45 2.07
CA GLN A 43 2.31 -8.42 0.75
C GLN A 43 1.28 -8.54 -0.39
N SER A 44 0.23 -9.35 -0.22
CA SER A 44 -0.85 -9.47 -1.20
C SER A 44 -1.73 -8.20 -1.29
N LEU A 45 -1.83 -7.45 -0.19
CA LEU A 45 -2.62 -6.24 -0.08
C LEU A 45 -1.91 -4.99 -0.64
N GLY A 46 -0.58 -5.06 -0.83
CA GLY A 46 0.23 -3.93 -1.30
C GLY A 46 -0.25 -3.34 -2.62
N THR A 47 -0.87 -4.15 -3.49
CA THR A 47 -1.41 -3.70 -4.79
C THR A 47 -2.61 -2.75 -4.69
N PHE A 48 -3.26 -2.69 -3.53
CA PHE A 48 -4.43 -1.84 -3.32
C PHE A 48 -4.09 -0.46 -2.76
N SER A 49 -2.84 -0.25 -2.32
CA SER A 49 -2.36 1.02 -1.72
C SER A 49 -3.33 1.56 -0.67
N LEU A 50 -3.70 0.69 0.28
CA LEU A 50 -4.71 0.98 1.30
C LEU A 50 -4.29 2.13 2.22
N SER A 51 -5.23 3.01 2.54
CA SER A 51 -5.14 3.91 3.68
C SER A 51 -5.29 3.15 5.01
N GLU A 52 -4.94 3.80 6.12
CA GLU A 52 -5.14 3.22 7.47
C GLU A 52 -6.60 2.83 7.72
N ALA A 53 -7.55 3.69 7.30
CA ALA A 53 -8.97 3.42 7.44
C ALA A 53 -9.45 2.22 6.58
N GLU A 54 -8.91 2.07 5.37
CA GLU A 54 -9.21 0.90 4.53
C GLU A 54 -8.57 -0.38 5.09
N LEU A 55 -7.38 -0.27 5.69
CA LEU A 55 -6.72 -1.39 6.38
C LEU A 55 -7.57 -1.86 7.57
N ASP A 56 -8.22 -0.96 8.31
CA ASP A 56 -9.16 -1.33 9.38
C ASP A 56 -10.35 -2.14 8.85
N LEU A 57 -10.89 -1.79 7.68
CA LEU A 57 -11.96 -2.56 7.04
C LEU A 57 -11.47 -3.96 6.64
N VAL A 58 -10.27 -4.07 6.07
CA VAL A 58 -9.67 -5.36 5.72
C VAL A 58 -9.43 -6.21 6.97
N LYS A 59 -8.88 -5.63 8.05
CA LYS A 59 -8.72 -6.31 9.35
C LYS A 59 -10.05 -6.82 9.90
N SER A 60 -11.12 -6.02 9.83
CA SER A 60 -12.46 -6.47 10.22
C SER A 60 -12.94 -7.64 9.35
N GLY A 61 -12.75 -7.57 8.03
CA GLY A 61 -13.17 -8.63 7.10
C GLY A 61 -12.42 -9.95 7.33
N ILE A 62 -11.10 -9.89 7.52
CA ILE A 62 -10.28 -11.05 7.88
C ILE A 62 -10.74 -11.64 9.21
N THR A 63 -10.95 -10.79 10.23
CA THR A 63 -11.41 -11.23 11.55
C THR A 63 -12.77 -11.94 11.45
N ASP A 64 -13.72 -11.36 10.74
CA ASP A 64 -15.06 -11.91 10.58
C ASP A 64 -15.02 -13.24 9.79
N GLY A 65 -14.19 -13.33 8.75
CA GLY A 65 -14.00 -14.55 7.96
C GLY A 65 -13.32 -15.70 8.72
N VAL A 66 -12.22 -15.42 9.42
CA VAL A 66 -11.48 -16.43 10.21
C VAL A 66 -12.32 -16.95 11.37
N LEU A 67 -13.04 -16.06 12.06
CA LEU A 67 -13.92 -16.42 13.18
C LEU A 67 -15.30 -16.94 12.72
N LYS A 68 -15.53 -17.09 11.42
CA LYS A 68 -16.80 -17.56 10.82
C LYS A 68 -18.02 -16.76 11.31
N LYS A 69 -17.85 -15.45 11.51
CA LYS A 69 -18.95 -14.54 11.82
C LYS A 69 -19.78 -14.27 10.56
N THR A 70 -21.00 -13.81 10.75
CA THR A 70 -21.86 -13.36 9.65
C THR A 70 -21.16 -12.22 8.89
N PRO A 71 -20.90 -12.37 7.58
CA PRO A 71 -20.28 -11.31 6.80
C PRO A 71 -21.14 -10.04 6.79
N LYS A 72 -20.51 -8.88 6.94
CA LYS A 72 -21.18 -7.57 6.84
C LYS A 72 -21.50 -7.18 5.40
N VAL A 73 -20.95 -7.90 4.43
CA VAL A 73 -21.11 -7.69 3.00
C VAL A 73 -21.26 -9.02 2.28
N ASP A 74 -21.99 -9.03 1.18
CA ASP A 74 -22.12 -10.21 0.32
C ASP A 74 -20.89 -10.37 -0.59
N LEU A 75 -20.17 -11.47 -0.42
CA LEU A 75 -19.00 -11.78 -1.23
C LEU A 75 -19.34 -12.05 -2.69
N GLN A 76 -20.54 -12.52 -3.03
CA GLN A 76 -20.93 -12.74 -4.42
C GLN A 76 -21.10 -11.40 -5.15
N THR A 77 -21.68 -10.41 -4.49
CA THR A 77 -21.88 -9.06 -5.04
C THR A 77 -20.58 -8.25 -5.11
N PHE A 78 -19.72 -8.32 -4.09
CA PHE A 78 -18.55 -7.46 -3.97
C PHE A 78 -17.23 -8.10 -4.40
N GLY A 79 -17.14 -9.43 -4.46
CA GLY A 79 -15.95 -10.16 -4.92
C GLY A 79 -15.44 -9.67 -6.29
N PRO A 80 -16.30 -9.57 -7.33
CA PRO A 80 -15.88 -9.05 -8.63
C PRO A 80 -15.38 -7.59 -8.59
N LYS A 81 -15.85 -6.78 -7.63
CA LYS A 81 -15.44 -5.37 -7.50
C LYS A 81 -14.04 -5.22 -6.92
N ILE A 82 -13.50 -6.25 -6.26
CA ILE A 82 -12.12 -6.25 -5.75
C ILE A 82 -11.13 -6.12 -6.92
N GLN A 83 -11.36 -6.85 -8.02
CA GLN A 83 -10.52 -6.76 -9.21
C GLN A 83 -10.61 -5.36 -9.86
N GLN A 84 -11.80 -4.77 -9.90
CA GLN A 84 -11.99 -3.41 -10.40
C GLN A 84 -11.25 -2.37 -9.54
N LEU A 85 -11.32 -2.52 -8.20
CA LEU A 85 -10.57 -1.68 -7.27
C LEU A 85 -9.06 -1.79 -7.52
N GLN A 86 -8.55 -3.01 -7.66
CA GLN A 86 -7.13 -3.25 -7.95
C GLN A 86 -6.70 -2.55 -9.26
N GLN A 87 -7.47 -2.73 -10.33
CA GLN A 87 -7.20 -2.10 -11.63
C GLN A 87 -7.18 -0.57 -11.52
N ALA A 88 -8.15 0.01 -10.82
CA ALA A 88 -8.25 1.45 -10.64
C ALA A 88 -7.06 2.02 -9.84
N ARG A 89 -6.65 1.35 -8.76
CA ARG A 89 -5.50 1.75 -7.94
C ARG A 89 -4.19 1.63 -8.73
N ALA A 90 -3.99 0.53 -9.46
CA ALA A 90 -2.83 0.36 -10.33
C ALA A 90 -2.76 1.44 -11.42
N SER A 91 -3.89 1.81 -12.04
CA SER A 91 -3.94 2.89 -13.02
C SER A 91 -3.56 4.23 -12.39
N ALA A 92 -4.09 4.54 -11.20
CA ALA A 92 -3.77 5.80 -10.52
C ALA A 92 -2.27 5.93 -10.19
N VAL A 93 -1.63 4.84 -9.76
CA VAL A 93 -0.18 4.80 -9.55
C VAL A 93 0.56 4.99 -10.88
N ALA A 94 0.18 4.26 -11.93
CA ALA A 94 0.81 4.38 -13.25
C ALA A 94 0.69 5.80 -13.81
N ASP A 95 -0.45 6.47 -13.64
CA ASP A 95 -0.66 7.85 -14.08
C ASP A 95 0.20 8.85 -13.29
N ALA A 96 0.34 8.65 -11.98
CA ALA A 96 1.23 9.45 -11.15
C ALA A 96 2.70 9.28 -11.58
N GLU A 97 3.16 8.04 -11.77
CA GLU A 97 4.51 7.73 -12.24
C GLU A 97 4.76 8.27 -13.65
N LYS A 98 3.78 8.16 -14.55
CA LYS A 98 3.87 8.73 -15.90
C LYS A 98 4.04 10.24 -15.87
N LYS A 99 3.31 10.93 -14.99
CA LYS A 99 3.43 12.38 -14.81
C LYS A 99 4.79 12.77 -14.21
N ALA A 100 5.25 12.06 -13.19
CA ALA A 100 6.56 12.27 -12.58
C ALA A 100 7.70 12.01 -13.60
N GLY A 101 7.60 10.91 -14.34
CA GLY A 101 8.53 10.52 -15.39
C GLY A 101 8.60 11.55 -16.53
N ALA A 102 7.47 12.11 -16.96
CA ALA A 102 7.46 13.17 -17.97
C ALA A 102 8.24 14.42 -17.53
N ALA A 103 8.09 14.83 -16.26
CA ALA A 103 8.85 15.93 -15.69
C ALA A 103 10.35 15.60 -15.60
N PHE A 104 10.69 14.39 -15.15
CA PHE A 104 12.07 13.90 -15.08
C PHE A 104 12.75 13.89 -16.46
N LEU A 105 12.09 13.31 -17.47
CA LEU A 105 12.60 13.24 -18.85
C LEU A 105 12.81 14.64 -19.45
N THR A 106 11.90 15.57 -19.16
CA THR A 106 12.05 16.97 -19.61
C THR A 106 13.30 17.60 -19.02
N LYS A 107 13.53 17.42 -17.72
CA LYS A 107 14.73 17.91 -17.05
C LYS A 107 15.99 17.22 -17.60
N ALA A 108 16.01 15.90 -17.69
CA ALA A 108 17.14 15.12 -18.17
C ALA A 108 17.55 15.52 -19.60
N ALA A 109 16.58 15.82 -20.47
CA ALA A 109 16.87 16.25 -21.84
C ALA A 109 17.56 17.62 -21.94
N THR A 110 17.50 18.44 -20.88
CA THR A 110 18.14 19.76 -20.82
C THR A 110 19.53 19.73 -20.16
N GLU A 111 19.95 18.58 -19.64
CA GLU A 111 21.26 18.45 -19.00
C GLU A 111 22.40 18.53 -20.02
N SER A 112 23.56 19.03 -19.59
CA SER A 112 24.71 19.18 -20.47
C SER A 112 25.17 17.83 -21.03
N GLY A 113 25.30 17.75 -22.35
CA GLY A 113 25.70 16.52 -23.04
C GLY A 113 24.57 15.52 -23.27
N ALA A 114 23.34 15.82 -22.82
CA ALA A 114 22.17 15.02 -23.12
C ALA A 114 21.79 15.13 -24.61
N LYS A 115 21.49 13.99 -25.22
CA LYS A 115 20.98 13.88 -26.59
C LYS A 115 19.72 13.01 -26.58
N LYS A 116 18.64 13.52 -27.17
CA LYS A 116 17.39 12.78 -27.34
C LYS A 116 17.39 12.06 -28.69
N THR A 117 17.12 10.75 -28.68
CA THR A 117 16.99 9.93 -29.89
C THR A 117 15.60 10.06 -30.51
N GLU A 118 15.42 9.59 -31.75
CA GLU A 118 14.12 9.53 -32.43
C GLU A 118 13.10 8.67 -31.68
N SER A 119 13.57 7.61 -31.02
CA SER A 119 12.75 6.76 -30.15
C SER A 119 12.37 7.41 -28.81
N GLY A 120 12.91 8.60 -28.51
CA GLY A 120 12.62 9.35 -27.29
C GLY A 120 13.55 9.05 -26.11
N ALA A 121 14.56 8.18 -26.27
CA ALA A 121 15.57 7.93 -25.24
C ALA A 121 16.48 9.14 -25.06
N ILE A 122 16.92 9.39 -23.83
CA ILE A 122 17.85 10.48 -23.50
C ILE A 122 19.17 9.84 -23.10
N LEU A 123 20.24 10.19 -23.82
CA LEU A 123 21.56 9.64 -23.64
C LEU A 123 22.54 10.74 -23.28
N THR A 124 23.32 10.54 -22.23
CA THR A 124 24.43 11.41 -21.87
C THR A 124 25.73 10.62 -21.95
N THR A 125 26.58 10.96 -22.92
CA THR A 125 27.85 10.28 -23.12
C THR A 125 28.88 10.81 -22.12
N ILE A 126 29.23 9.99 -21.13
CA ILE A 126 30.24 10.34 -20.11
C ILE A 126 31.66 10.22 -20.68
N LYS A 127 31.93 9.13 -21.40
CA LYS A 127 33.21 8.85 -22.05
C LYS A 127 32.98 8.13 -23.38
N GLU A 128 33.47 8.69 -24.47
CA GLU A 128 33.36 8.05 -25.78
C GLU A 128 34.26 6.81 -25.89
N GLY A 129 33.68 5.73 -26.39
CA GLY A 129 34.41 4.53 -26.78
C GLY A 129 35.06 4.70 -28.15
N LYS A 130 36.14 3.94 -28.40
CA LYS A 130 36.87 3.93 -29.68
C LYS A 130 36.70 2.63 -30.48
N GLY A 131 35.84 1.73 -30.01
CA GLY A 131 35.59 0.43 -30.64
C GLY A 131 34.52 0.51 -31.72
N ALA A 132 34.29 -0.62 -32.40
CA ALA A 132 33.16 -0.76 -33.32
C ALA A 132 31.82 -0.60 -32.58
N THR A 133 30.84 0.02 -33.25
CA THR A 133 29.46 0.05 -32.75
C THR A 133 28.85 -1.36 -32.92
N PRO A 134 28.19 -1.92 -31.88
CA PRO A 134 27.60 -3.25 -31.96
C PRO A 134 26.45 -3.30 -32.97
N LYS A 135 26.34 -4.43 -33.68
CA LYS A 135 25.23 -4.74 -34.59
C LYS A 135 24.09 -5.42 -33.82
N VAL A 136 22.92 -5.46 -34.44
CA VAL A 136 21.70 -6.09 -33.86
C VAL A 136 21.90 -7.57 -33.52
N THR A 137 22.79 -8.27 -34.23
CA THR A 137 23.09 -9.70 -34.03
C THR A 137 24.19 -9.98 -33.01
N ASP A 138 24.82 -8.93 -32.46
CA ASP A 138 26.01 -9.10 -31.62
C ASP A 138 25.63 -9.34 -30.15
N THR A 139 26.45 -10.13 -29.47
CA THR A 139 26.37 -10.28 -28.01
C THR A 139 27.31 -9.27 -27.34
N VAL A 140 26.79 -8.43 -26.45
CA VAL A 140 27.57 -7.43 -25.71
C VAL A 140 27.80 -7.84 -24.26
N LYS A 141 28.93 -7.43 -23.68
CA LYS A 141 29.21 -7.53 -22.24
C LYS A 141 29.22 -6.12 -21.65
N VAL A 142 28.39 -5.87 -20.65
CA VAL A 142 28.22 -4.56 -20.04
C VAL A 142 28.29 -4.64 -18.51
N HIS A 143 28.66 -3.52 -17.90
CA HIS A 143 28.48 -3.28 -16.49
C HIS A 143 27.46 -2.14 -16.36
N TYR A 144 26.34 -2.36 -15.68
CA TYR A 144 25.25 -1.39 -15.61
C TYR A 144 24.66 -1.29 -14.20
N HIS A 145 23.93 -0.20 -13.96
CA HIS A 145 23.10 0.04 -12.79
C HIS A 145 21.78 0.64 -13.25
N GLY A 146 20.67 0.24 -12.63
CA GLY A 146 19.30 0.64 -12.99
C GLY A 146 18.45 0.81 -11.76
#